data_AF-A0A7C4N087-F1
#
_entry.id   AF-A0A7C4N087-F1
#
_cell.length_a   1.000
_cell.length_b   1.000
_cell.length_c   1.000
_cell.angle_alpha   90.00
_cell.angle_beta   90.00
_cell.angle_gamma   90.00
#
_symmetry.space_group_name_H-M   'P 1'
#
loop_
_entity.id
_entity.type
_entity.pdbx_description
1 polymer ?
#
loop_
_entity_poly.entity_id
_entity_poly.type
_entity_poly.pdbx_seq_one_letter_code
_entity_poly.pdbx_strand_id
1 'polypeptide(L)'
;MLYLCMMVMGREGFGRLATMVTLAGLLGHSLAIVLRWIESYELGMGHAPLSNLYESLIFFAWSLILLYLVIEWRTRNRTLGVFAAPLAFLAMAYASSPSISSHIQPLVPALKSNWLIAHVITCFFGYAAFGLAFGLSLMYLLKIREKPQASSVFIRIIPESSILDDLNYQMVVIGFLMLTLGIITGSVWAHSAWGSYWSWDP
;
A
#
# COMPACT_ATOMS: atom_id res chain seq x y z
N MET A 1 5.50 14.98 0.00
CA MET A 1 5.78 16.43 0.18
C MET A 1 4.95 17.32 -0.75
N LEU A 2 4.86 17.05 -2.05
CA LEU A 2 4.04 17.88 -2.97
C LEU A 2 2.54 17.92 -2.62
N TYR A 3 1.97 16.80 -2.16
CA TYR A 3 0.58 16.77 -1.66
C TYR A 3 0.38 17.68 -0.43
N LEU A 4 1.37 17.77 0.47
CA LEU A 4 1.34 18.71 1.61
C LEU A 4 1.43 20.16 1.11
N CYS A 5 2.30 20.46 0.15
CA CYS A 5 2.41 21.79 -0.46
C CYS A 5 1.09 22.22 -1.12
N MET A 6 0.40 21.32 -1.82
CA MET A 6 -0.93 21.59 -2.35
C MET A 6 -1.92 21.93 -1.24
N MET A 7 -1.90 21.19 -0.12
CA MET A 7 -2.84 21.38 0.98
C MET A 7 -2.57 22.65 1.80
N VAL A 8 -1.32 23.08 1.91
CA VAL A 8 -0.94 24.32 2.60
C VAL A 8 -1.12 25.55 1.70
N MET A 9 -0.76 25.46 0.42
CA MET A 9 -0.75 26.60 -0.51
C MET A 9 -2.05 26.77 -1.29
N GLY A 10 -2.94 25.77 -1.29
CA GLY A 10 -4.24 25.82 -1.98
C GLY A 10 -4.17 25.89 -3.51
N ARG A 11 -2.99 25.66 -4.11
CA ARG A 11 -2.81 25.72 -5.58
C ARG A 11 -2.95 24.33 -6.19
N GLU A 12 -3.91 24.19 -7.10
CA GLU A 12 -4.15 22.93 -7.82
C GLU A 12 -2.97 22.44 -8.66
N GLY A 13 -2.07 23.35 -9.07
CA GLY A 13 -0.88 23.01 -9.84
C GLY A 13 0.06 22.05 -9.10
N PHE A 14 0.26 22.25 -7.78
CA PHE A 14 1.05 21.32 -6.96
C PHE A 14 0.38 19.95 -6.84
N GLY A 15 -0.96 19.91 -6.85
CA GLY A 15 -1.71 18.67 -6.82
C GLY A 15 -1.52 17.84 -8.08
N ARG A 16 -1.65 18.46 -9.26
CA ARG A 16 -1.38 17.78 -10.54
C ARG A 16 0.06 17.29 -10.64
N LEU A 17 1.02 18.13 -10.23
CA LEU A 17 2.44 17.75 -10.20
C LEU A 17 2.68 16.57 -9.25
N ALA A 18 2.06 16.59 -8.06
CA ALA A 18 2.15 15.49 -7.10
C ALA A 18 1.66 14.17 -7.72
N THR A 19 0.49 14.18 -8.36
CA THR A 19 -0.04 13.01 -9.08
C THR A 19 0.91 12.52 -10.16
N MET A 20 1.47 13.41 -10.97
CA MET A 20 2.41 13.04 -12.03
C MET A 20 3.67 12.38 -11.47
N VAL A 21 4.24 12.94 -10.40
CA VAL A 21 5.42 12.38 -9.72
C VAL A 21 5.09 11.03 -9.10
N THR A 22 3.93 10.90 -8.45
CA THR A 22 3.50 9.64 -7.83
C THR A 22 3.19 8.57 -8.87
N LEU A 23 2.63 8.93 -10.02
CA LEU A 23 2.41 8.02 -11.14
C LEU A 23 3.73 7.56 -11.76
N ALA A 24 4.66 8.49 -12.00
CA ALA A 24 6.00 8.16 -12.49
C ALA A 24 6.74 7.24 -11.51
N GLY A 25 6.62 7.52 -10.20
CA GLY A 25 7.13 6.66 -9.14
C GLY A 25 6.53 5.26 -9.18
N LEU A 26 5.19 5.15 -9.29
CA LEU A 26 4.51 3.86 -9.40
C LEU A 26 5.00 3.05 -10.62
N LEU A 27 5.17 3.70 -11.78
CA LEU A 27 5.69 3.06 -12.98
C LEU A 27 7.14 2.58 -12.79
N GLY A 28 7.99 3.43 -12.19
CA GLY A 28 9.37 3.06 -11.85
C GLY A 28 9.44 1.88 -10.88
N HIS A 29 8.60 1.86 -9.85
CA HIS A 29 8.49 0.73 -8.92
C HIS A 29 7.99 -0.54 -9.61
N SER A 30 6.99 -0.43 -10.49
CA SER A 30 6.46 -1.56 -11.26
C SER A 30 7.56 -2.17 -12.13
N LEU A 31 8.34 -1.33 -12.81
CA LEU A 31 9.48 -1.77 -13.61
C LEU A 31 10.56 -2.41 -12.73
N ALA A 32 10.89 -1.83 -11.57
CA ALA A 32 11.87 -2.39 -10.64
C ALA A 32 11.47 -3.78 -10.13
N ILE A 33 10.18 -4.00 -9.81
CA ILE A 33 9.66 -5.31 -9.41
C ILE A 33 9.79 -6.32 -10.56
N VAL A 34 9.46 -5.93 -11.79
CA VAL A 34 9.57 -6.80 -12.97
C VAL A 34 11.03 -7.15 -13.29
N LEU A 35 11.93 -6.17 -13.26
CA LEU A 35 13.36 -6.40 -13.49
C LEU A 35 13.93 -7.36 -12.44
N ARG A 36 13.56 -7.18 -11.18
CA ARG A 36 13.99 -8.05 -10.08
C ARG A 36 13.42 -9.47 -10.19
N TRP A 37 12.20 -9.61 -10.71
CA TRP A 37 11.63 -10.90 -11.05
C TRP A 37 12.51 -11.59 -12.11
N ILE A 38 12.83 -10.90 -13.21
CA ILE A 38 13.68 -11.46 -14.29
C ILE A 38 15.05 -11.89 -13.75
N GLU A 39 15.69 -11.03 -12.95
CA GLU A 39 16.98 -11.31 -12.32
C GLU A 39 16.94 -12.57 -11.42
N SER A 40 15.85 -12.79 -10.67
CA SER A 40 15.66 -14.02 -9.89
C SER A 40 15.63 -15.28 -10.77
N TYR A 41 15.06 -15.20 -11.97
CA TYR A 41 15.06 -16.31 -12.93
C TYR A 41 16.44 -16.53 -13.57
N GLU A 42 17.15 -15.46 -13.89
CA GLU A 42 18.51 -15.54 -14.45
C GLU A 42 19.52 -16.12 -13.46
N LEU A 43 19.36 -15.82 -12.17
CA LEU A 43 20.18 -16.38 -11.08
C LEU A 43 19.79 -17.83 -10.72
N GLY A 44 18.83 -18.44 -11.42
CA GLY A 44 18.40 -19.82 -11.21
C GLY A 44 17.53 -20.04 -9.96
N MET A 45 17.07 -18.97 -9.31
CA MET A 45 16.22 -19.03 -8.11
C MET A 45 14.72 -19.10 -8.47
N GLY A 46 14.29 -18.44 -9.55
CA GLY A 46 13.01 -18.68 -10.22
C GLY A 46 11.75 -18.37 -9.39
N HIS A 47 11.70 -17.24 -8.69
CA HIS A 47 10.54 -16.86 -7.87
C HIS A 47 10.17 -15.38 -8.01
N ALA A 48 8.93 -15.03 -7.63
CA ALA A 48 8.50 -13.64 -7.53
C ALA A 48 9.23 -12.92 -6.37
N PRO A 49 9.59 -11.64 -6.52
CA PRO A 49 10.32 -10.87 -5.51
C PRO A 49 9.36 -10.42 -4.39
N LEU A 50 8.93 -11.37 -3.57
CA LEU A 50 8.02 -11.19 -2.44
C LEU A 50 8.49 -11.96 -1.20
N SER A 51 9.76 -12.40 -1.19
CA SER A 51 10.21 -13.44 -0.26
C SER A 51 10.91 -12.89 0.97
N ASN A 52 11.49 -11.69 0.88
CA ASN A 52 12.19 -11.03 1.99
C ASN A 52 11.44 -9.77 2.46
N LEU A 53 11.88 -9.23 3.61
CA LEU A 53 11.31 -8.02 4.19
C LEU A 53 11.46 -6.79 3.28
N TYR A 54 12.59 -6.67 2.59
CA TYR A 54 12.85 -5.58 1.64
C TYR A 54 11.82 -5.56 0.51
N GLU A 55 11.63 -6.69 -0.15
CA GLU A 55 10.67 -6.93 -1.22
C GLU A 55 9.23 -6.73 -0.76
N SER A 56 8.91 -7.21 0.44
CA SER A 56 7.63 -7.01 1.10
C SER A 56 7.30 -5.53 1.32
N LEU A 57 8.26 -4.73 1.80
CA LEU A 57 8.08 -3.29 2.03
C LEU A 57 7.90 -2.53 0.72
N ILE A 58 8.66 -2.87 -0.32
CA ILE A 58 8.51 -2.29 -1.66
C ILE A 58 7.13 -2.61 -2.23
N PHE A 59 6.71 -3.87 -2.12
CA PHE A 59 5.40 -4.30 -2.61
C PHE A 59 4.25 -3.66 -1.83
N PHE A 60 4.39 -3.50 -0.52
CA PHE A 60 3.44 -2.75 0.31
C PHE A 60 3.33 -1.29 -0.11
N ALA A 61 4.47 -0.60 -0.28
CA ALA A 61 4.50 0.79 -0.72
C ALA A 61 3.85 0.94 -2.11
N TRP A 62 4.14 0.02 -3.03
CA TRP A 62 3.53 -0.02 -4.35
C TRP A 62 2.01 -0.23 -4.27
N SER A 63 1.54 -1.20 -3.49
CA SER A 63 0.12 -1.52 -3.32
C SER A 63 -0.66 -0.35 -2.71
N LEU A 64 -0.07 0.32 -1.72
CA LEU A 64 -0.64 1.51 -1.07
C LEU A 64 -0.81 2.66 -2.06
N ILE A 65 0.24 2.96 -2.85
CA ILE A 65 0.21 4.04 -3.84
C ILE A 65 -0.73 3.70 -5.00
N LEU A 66 -0.78 2.43 -5.42
CA LEU A 66 -1.71 1.97 -6.45
C LEU A 66 -3.16 2.20 -6.03
N LEU A 67 -3.55 1.70 -4.85
CA LEU A 67 -4.91 1.89 -4.33
C LEU A 67 -5.23 3.37 -4.14
N TYR A 68 -4.27 4.15 -3.62
CA TYR A 68 -4.41 5.60 -3.51
C TYR A 68 -4.71 6.27 -4.86
N LEU A 69 -3.94 5.96 -5.91
CA LEU A 69 -4.14 6.54 -7.24
C LEU A 69 -5.48 6.12 -7.86
N VAL A 70 -5.96 4.90 -7.60
CA VAL A 70 -7.31 4.46 -8.00
C VAL A 70 -8.39 5.31 -7.33
N ILE A 71 -8.25 5.60 -6.03
CA ILE A 71 -9.16 6.49 -5.30
C ILE A 71 -9.06 7.93 -5.82
N GLU A 72 -7.86 8.44 -6.04
CA GLU A 72 -7.62 9.78 -6.59
C GLU A 72 -8.30 9.91 -7.96
N TRP A 73 -8.18 8.90 -8.81
CA TRP A 73 -8.81 8.89 -10.13
C TRP A 73 -10.34 8.87 -10.05
N ARG A 74 -10.92 8.05 -9.16
CA ARG A 74 -12.38 7.92 -8.99
C ARG A 74 -13.02 9.16 -8.37
N THR A 75 -12.36 9.76 -7.38
CA THR A 75 -12.90 10.89 -6.60
C THR A 75 -12.45 12.24 -7.14
N ARG A 76 -11.45 12.25 -8.03
CA ARG A 76 -10.71 13.43 -8.51
C ARG A 76 -10.07 14.25 -7.38
N ASN A 77 -10.06 13.71 -6.16
CA ASN A 77 -9.56 14.37 -4.96
C ASN A 77 -8.20 13.81 -4.55
N ARG A 78 -7.28 14.72 -4.27
CA ARG A 78 -5.85 14.47 -4.05
C ARG A 78 -5.44 14.59 -2.58
N THR A 79 -6.36 14.94 -1.69
CA THR A 79 -6.07 15.15 -0.27
C THR A 79 -5.59 13.88 0.43
N LEU A 80 -6.08 12.72 0.02
CA LEU A 80 -5.66 11.44 0.60
C LEU A 80 -4.16 11.16 0.37
N GLY A 81 -3.56 11.77 -0.65
CA GLY A 81 -2.13 11.67 -0.94
C GLY A 81 -1.25 12.25 0.16
N VAL A 82 -1.79 13.12 1.01
CA VAL A 82 -1.11 13.63 2.22
C VAL A 82 -0.86 12.54 3.25
N PHE A 83 -1.69 11.50 3.30
CA PHE A 83 -1.52 10.36 4.20
C PHE A 83 -0.84 9.18 3.51
N ALA A 84 -1.24 8.88 2.28
CA ALA A 84 -0.67 7.77 1.52
C ALA A 84 0.83 7.97 1.21
N ALA A 85 1.24 9.18 0.80
CA ALA A 85 2.61 9.41 0.37
C ALA A 85 3.64 9.35 1.52
N PRO A 86 3.41 9.94 2.71
CA PRO A 86 4.32 9.76 3.84
C PRO A 86 4.39 8.30 4.31
N LEU A 87 3.26 7.58 4.32
CA LEU A 87 3.26 6.17 4.72
C LEU A 87 4.09 5.31 3.75
N ALA A 88 3.93 5.50 2.44
CA ALA A 88 4.77 4.86 1.43
C ALA A 88 6.25 5.27 1.57
N PHE A 89 6.52 6.55 1.82
CA PHE A 89 7.88 7.05 2.03
C PHE A 89 8.55 6.40 3.25
N LEU A 90 7.83 6.25 4.36
CA LEU A 90 8.35 5.60 5.57
C LEU A 90 8.66 4.11 5.31
N ALA A 91 7.78 3.41 4.60
CA ALA A 91 8.04 2.02 4.21
C ALA A 91 9.32 1.90 3.36
N MET A 92 9.50 2.81 2.39
CA MET A 92 10.71 2.85 1.55
C MET A 92 11.97 3.27 2.31
N ALA A 93 11.85 4.24 3.22
CA ALA A 93 12.96 4.68 4.07
C ALA A 93 13.43 3.55 4.98
N TYR A 94 12.50 2.77 5.53
CA TYR A 94 12.81 1.59 6.32
C TYR A 94 13.45 0.50 5.45
N ALA A 95 12.92 0.23 4.25
CA ALA A 95 13.50 -0.71 3.29
C ALA A 95 14.93 -0.33 2.89
N SER A 96 15.25 0.96 2.83
CA SER A 96 16.58 1.47 2.50
C SER A 96 17.56 1.48 3.69
N SER A 97 17.12 1.06 4.89
CA SER A 97 17.97 1.03 6.09
C SER A 97 19.10 -0.01 5.93
N PRO A 98 20.33 0.27 6.41
CA PRO A 98 21.45 -0.67 6.34
C PRO A 98 21.18 -2.02 7.05
N SER A 99 20.22 -2.03 7.97
CA SER A 99 19.80 -3.23 8.70
C SER A 99 19.05 -4.26 7.84
N ILE A 100 18.58 -3.89 6.65
CA ILE A 100 17.81 -4.76 5.78
C ILE A 100 18.66 -5.16 4.57
N SER A 101 18.93 -6.46 4.44
CA SER A 101 19.66 -6.99 3.29
C SER A 101 18.82 -6.88 2.02
N SER A 102 19.34 -6.18 1.01
CA SER A 102 18.74 -6.10 -0.33
C SER A 102 19.10 -7.28 -1.24
N HIS A 103 19.92 -8.21 -0.76
CA HIS A 103 20.37 -9.40 -1.49
C HIS A 103 19.22 -10.36 -1.77
N ILE A 104 19.20 -10.93 -2.98
CA ILE A 104 18.27 -11.98 -3.36
C ILE A 104 18.77 -13.28 -2.72
N GLN A 105 17.96 -13.85 -1.82
CA GLN A 105 18.29 -15.06 -1.07
C GLN A 105 17.51 -16.24 -1.62
N PRO A 106 18.05 -17.47 -1.57
CA PRO A 106 17.33 -18.66 -1.98
C PRO A 106 16.10 -18.87 -1.08
N LEU A 107 14.97 -19.26 -1.68
CA LEU A 107 13.76 -19.56 -0.92
C LEU A 107 13.98 -20.75 -0.01
N VAL A 108 13.60 -20.61 1.26
CA VAL A 108 13.43 -21.77 2.13
C VAL A 108 12.37 -22.70 1.53
N PRO A 109 12.51 -24.03 1.67
CA PRO A 109 11.64 -25.00 1.00
C PRO A 109 10.13 -24.75 1.21
N ALA A 110 9.72 -24.27 2.38
CA ALA A 110 8.33 -23.93 2.70
C ALA A 110 7.75 -22.76 1.87
N LEU A 111 8.59 -21.88 1.30
CA LEU A 111 8.15 -20.73 0.51
C LEU A 111 7.95 -21.07 -0.98
N LYS A 112 8.32 -22.28 -1.43
CA LYS A 112 8.21 -22.71 -2.84
C LYS A 112 6.80 -23.15 -3.20
N SER A 113 5.82 -22.26 -3.10
CA SER A 113 4.43 -22.54 -3.47
C SER A 113 3.72 -21.33 -4.05
N ASN A 114 2.94 -21.55 -5.11
CA ASN A 114 2.11 -20.51 -5.72
C ASN A 114 1.03 -19.98 -4.76
N TRP A 115 0.62 -20.81 -3.78
CA TRP A 115 -0.36 -20.42 -2.77
C TRP A 115 0.17 -19.34 -1.82
N LEU A 116 1.48 -19.36 -1.53
CA LEU A 116 2.11 -18.31 -0.75
C LEU A 116 2.02 -16.97 -1.50
N ILE A 117 2.29 -16.97 -2.80
CA ILE A 117 2.22 -15.75 -3.61
C ILE A 117 0.81 -15.15 -3.57
N ALA A 118 -0.22 -15.99 -3.72
CA ALA A 118 -1.62 -15.56 -3.61
C ALA A 118 -1.94 -14.99 -2.21
N HIS A 119 -1.49 -15.67 -1.15
CA HIS A 119 -1.64 -15.21 0.23
C HIS A 119 -0.99 -13.85 0.46
N VAL A 120 0.27 -13.71 0.06
CA VAL A 120 1.05 -12.49 0.26
C VAL A 120 0.41 -11.31 -0.48
N ILE A 121 0.03 -11.50 -1.75
CA ILE A 121 -0.62 -10.44 -2.55
C ILE A 121 -1.93 -10.00 -1.88
N THR A 122 -2.81 -10.92 -1.55
CA THR A 122 -4.12 -10.59 -0.94
C THR A 122 -3.97 -9.89 0.40
N CYS A 123 -3.05 -10.34 1.25
CA CYS A 123 -2.74 -9.67 2.53
C CYS A 123 -2.22 -8.24 2.33
N PHE A 124 -1.29 -8.01 1.40
CA PHE A 124 -0.74 -6.67 1.15
C PHE A 124 -1.77 -5.68 0.61
N PHE A 125 -2.63 -6.11 -0.32
CA PHE A 125 -3.75 -5.28 -0.77
C PHE A 125 -4.74 -5.00 0.36
N GLY A 126 -4.99 -5.97 1.24
CA GLY A 126 -5.81 -5.79 2.44
C GLY A 126 -5.25 -4.75 3.39
N TYR A 127 -3.97 -4.86 3.75
CA TYR A 127 -3.30 -3.89 4.62
C TYR A 127 -3.19 -2.50 4.00
N ALA A 128 -2.93 -2.41 2.70
CA ALA A 128 -2.91 -1.14 1.98
C ALA A 128 -4.29 -0.45 2.06
N ALA A 129 -5.38 -1.19 1.84
CA ALA A 129 -6.74 -0.66 1.97
C ALA A 129 -7.05 -0.16 3.39
N PHE A 130 -6.69 -0.93 4.42
CA PHE A 130 -6.85 -0.48 5.82
C PHE A 130 -5.98 0.73 6.18
N GLY A 131 -4.77 0.82 5.63
CA GLY A 131 -3.91 2.00 5.78
C GLY A 131 -4.55 3.26 5.18
N LEU A 132 -5.23 3.15 4.04
CA LEU A 132 -5.98 4.25 3.44
C LEU A 132 -7.26 4.57 4.24
N ALA A 133 -7.97 3.56 4.73
CA ALA A 133 -9.14 3.73 5.60
C ALA A 133 -8.77 4.50 6.89
N PHE A 134 -7.62 4.21 7.49
CA PHE A 134 -7.09 4.98 8.61
C PHE A 134 -6.89 6.47 8.25
N GLY A 135 -6.28 6.75 7.10
CA GLY A 135 -6.10 8.13 6.61
C GLY A 135 -7.42 8.86 6.37
N LEU A 136 -8.40 8.18 5.75
CA LEU A 136 -9.75 8.70 5.52
C LEU A 136 -10.49 8.97 6.83
N SER A 137 -10.41 8.06 7.80
CA SER A 137 -11.01 8.21 9.12
C SER A 137 -10.42 9.41 9.87
N LEU A 138 -9.11 9.63 9.78
CA LEU A 138 -8.46 10.78 10.38
C LEU A 138 -8.93 12.09 9.73
N MET A 139 -9.05 12.13 8.40
CA MET A 139 -9.62 13.29 7.69
C MET A 139 -11.07 13.57 8.11
N TYR A 140 -11.89 12.53 8.25
CA TYR A 140 -13.26 12.63 8.71
C TYR A 140 -13.36 13.25 10.11
N LEU A 141 -12.53 12.76 11.05
CA LEU A 141 -12.47 13.30 12.41
C LEU A 141 -12.00 14.76 12.45
N LEU A 142 -11.02 15.13 11.62
CA LEU A 142 -10.56 16.51 11.49
C LEU A 142 -11.65 17.43 10.94
N LYS A 143 -12.48 16.96 10.01
CA LYS A 143 -13.59 17.72 9.42
C LYS A 143 -14.70 17.97 10.43
N ILE A 144 -15.10 16.97 11.22
CA ILE A 144 -16.18 17.10 12.21
C ILE A 144 -15.78 18.00 13.40
N ARG A 145 -14.50 18.03 13.76
CA ARG A 145 -14.01 18.88 14.85
C ARG A 145 -13.90 20.36 14.48
N GLU A 146 -14.06 20.72 13.21
CA GLU A 146 -13.89 22.10 12.76
C GLU A 146 -15.09 22.99 13.17
N LYS A 147 -14.79 24.14 13.80
CA LYS A 147 -15.81 25.16 14.10
C LYS A 147 -15.95 26.14 12.91
N PRO A 148 -17.16 26.64 12.61
CA PRO A 148 -17.44 27.49 11.44
C PRO A 148 -16.56 28.75 11.29
N GLN A 149 -15.93 29.22 12.36
CA GLN A 149 -15.23 30.50 12.43
C GLN A 149 -13.70 30.42 12.25
N ALA A 150 -13.11 29.21 12.22
CA ALA A 150 -11.66 29.01 12.21
C ALA A 150 -11.19 28.17 11.01
N SER A 151 -11.72 28.47 9.81
CA SER A 151 -11.50 27.59 8.65
C SER A 151 -10.07 27.72 8.10
N SER A 152 -9.18 26.85 8.54
CA SER A 152 -7.85 26.71 7.94
C SER A 152 -7.99 26.26 6.48
N VAL A 153 -7.14 26.77 5.58
CA VAL A 153 -7.13 26.37 4.15
C VAL A 153 -7.08 24.85 4.00
N PHE A 154 -6.39 24.18 4.93
CA PHE A 154 -6.26 22.74 5.05
C PHE A 154 -7.62 22.01 5.04
N ILE A 155 -8.57 22.42 5.87
CA ILE A 155 -9.84 21.68 6.05
C ILE A 155 -10.85 22.05 4.94
N ARG A 156 -10.69 23.20 4.29
CA ARG A 156 -11.51 23.59 3.12
C ARG A 156 -11.28 22.69 1.90
N ILE A 157 -10.07 22.17 1.72
CA ILE A 157 -9.71 21.31 0.58
C ILE A 157 -10.17 19.85 0.82
N ILE A 158 -10.33 19.45 2.08
CA ILE A 158 -10.87 18.13 2.45
C ILE A 158 -12.32 18.00 1.96
N PRO A 159 -12.67 16.89 1.27
CA PRO A 159 -14.02 16.69 0.74
C PRO A 159 -15.09 16.61 1.84
N GLU A 160 -16.35 16.62 1.44
CA GLU A 160 -17.48 16.49 2.38
C GLU A 160 -17.39 15.18 3.18
N SER A 161 -17.91 15.23 4.41
CA SER A 161 -17.87 14.10 5.35
C SER A 161 -18.61 12.87 4.82
N SER A 162 -19.67 13.05 4.02
CA SER A 162 -20.39 11.97 3.33
C SER A 162 -19.49 11.18 2.39
N ILE A 163 -18.74 11.88 1.53
CA ILE A 163 -17.81 11.27 0.58
C ILE A 163 -16.68 10.54 1.32
N LEU A 164 -16.18 11.14 2.41
CA LEU A 164 -15.14 10.51 3.23
C LEU A 164 -15.64 9.22 3.88
N ASP A 165 -16.87 9.20 4.38
CA ASP A 165 -17.48 8.03 5.01
C ASP A 165 -17.72 6.91 3.99
N ASP A 166 -18.25 7.24 2.80
CA ASP A 166 -18.44 6.29 1.70
C ASP A 166 -17.13 5.64 1.26
N LEU A 167 -16.07 6.44 1.10
CA LEU A 167 -14.75 5.94 0.73
C LEU A 167 -14.14 5.10 1.83
N ASN A 168 -14.31 5.51 3.09
CA ASN A 168 -13.81 4.78 4.24
C ASN A 168 -14.48 3.40 4.32
N TYR A 169 -15.81 3.35 4.21
CA TYR A 169 -16.56 2.10 4.14
C TYR A 169 -16.08 1.19 3.01
N GLN A 170 -15.90 1.74 1.80
CA GLN A 170 -15.39 0.96 0.66
C GLN A 170 -13.98 0.41 0.92
N MET A 171 -13.08 1.20 1.51
CA MET A 171 -11.72 0.74 1.83
C MET A 171 -11.73 -0.34 2.91
N VAL A 172 -12.58 -0.22 3.92
CA VAL A 172 -12.75 -1.24 4.97
C VAL A 172 -13.30 -2.54 4.36
N VAL A 173 -14.30 -2.47 3.49
CA VAL A 173 -14.86 -3.64 2.81
C VAL A 173 -13.82 -4.32 1.92
N ILE A 174 -13.08 -3.57 1.10
CA ILE A 174 -12.00 -4.11 0.27
C ILE A 174 -10.93 -4.75 1.16
N GLY A 175 -10.50 -4.06 2.21
CA GLY A 175 -9.52 -4.56 3.17
C GLY A 175 -9.96 -5.87 3.81
N PHE A 176 -11.21 -5.94 4.27
CA PHE A 176 -11.78 -7.12 4.89
C PHE A 176 -11.88 -8.31 3.91
N LEU A 177 -12.37 -8.08 2.70
CA LEU A 177 -12.47 -9.13 1.67
C LEU A 177 -11.08 -9.68 1.29
N MET A 178 -10.12 -8.79 1.06
CA MET A 178 -8.76 -9.18 0.72
C MET A 178 -8.07 -9.93 1.86
N LEU A 179 -8.24 -9.49 3.11
CA LEU A 179 -7.67 -10.18 4.27
C LEU A 179 -8.33 -11.55 4.49
N THR A 180 -9.64 -11.66 4.26
CA THR A 180 -10.36 -12.94 4.33
C THR A 180 -9.82 -13.94 3.30
N LEU A 181 -9.64 -13.49 2.05
CA LEU A 181 -8.98 -14.30 1.02
C LEU A 181 -7.54 -14.63 1.40
N GLY A 182 -6.83 -13.71 2.04
CA GLY A 182 -5.52 -13.93 2.63
C GLY A 182 -5.53 -15.09 3.63
N ILE A 183 -6.45 -15.10 4.58
CA ILE A 183 -6.57 -16.19 5.56
C ILE A 183 -6.84 -17.53 4.86
N ILE A 184 -7.75 -17.56 3.89
CA ILE A 184 -8.08 -18.78 3.14
C ILE A 184 -6.85 -19.29 2.39
N THR A 185 -6.22 -18.46 1.56
CA THR A 185 -5.03 -18.83 0.77
C THR A 185 -3.83 -19.18 1.66
N GLY A 186 -3.70 -18.53 2.82
CA GLY A 186 -2.68 -18.84 3.82
C GLY A 186 -2.86 -20.20 4.46
N SER A 187 -4.10 -20.60 4.78
CA SER A 187 -4.38 -21.94 5.31
C SER A 187 -4.10 -23.05 4.29
N VAL A 188 -4.38 -22.81 3.01
CA VAL A 188 -4.04 -23.75 1.91
C VAL A 188 -2.52 -23.85 1.76
N TRP A 189 -1.81 -22.72 1.85
CA TRP A 189 -0.34 -22.73 1.86
C TRP A 189 0.21 -23.53 3.05
N ALA A 190 -0.30 -23.31 4.27
CA ALA A 190 0.13 -24.03 5.46
C ALA A 190 -0.02 -25.55 5.28
N HIS A 191 -1.14 -26.00 4.71
CA HIS A 191 -1.34 -27.41 4.40
C HIS A 191 -0.33 -27.94 3.38
N SER A 192 -0.01 -27.16 2.35
CA SER A 192 1.01 -27.51 1.35
C SER A 192 2.43 -27.55 1.92
N ALA A 193 2.75 -26.71 2.91
CA ALA A 193 4.09 -26.56 3.47
C ALA A 193 4.37 -27.52 4.63
N TRP A 194 3.38 -27.71 5.52
CA TRP A 194 3.53 -28.45 6.78
C TRP A 194 2.63 -29.69 6.89
N GLY A 195 1.77 -29.94 5.89
CA GLY A 195 0.80 -31.05 5.92
C GLY A 195 -0.44 -30.79 6.79
N SER A 196 -0.49 -29.68 7.52
CA SER A 196 -1.64 -29.24 8.34
C SER A 196 -2.07 -27.83 7.95
N TYR A 197 -3.38 -27.55 7.98
CA TYR A 197 -3.93 -26.22 7.74
C TYR A 197 -3.54 -25.19 8.80
N TRP A 198 -3.13 -25.67 9.98
CA TRP A 198 -2.73 -24.83 11.10
C TRP A 198 -1.68 -25.56 11.92
N SER A 199 -0.43 -25.13 11.77
CA SER A 199 0.71 -25.59 12.56
C SER A 199 1.71 -24.44 12.66
N TRP A 200 2.50 -24.44 13.72
CA TRP A 200 3.62 -23.51 13.85
C TRP A 200 4.88 -24.21 13.34
N ASP A 201 5.86 -23.44 12.88
CA ASP A 201 7.20 -23.96 12.55
C ASP A 201 7.76 -24.67 13.80
N PRO A 202 8.26 -25.93 13.71
CA PRO A 202 8.79 -26.67 14.86
C PRO A 202 10.07 -26.07 15.45
#